data_AF-A0A9N7NZU7-F1
#
_entry.id   AF-A0A9N7NZU7-F1
#
_cell.length_a   1.000
_cell.length_b   1.000
_cell.length_c   1.000
_cell.angle_alpha   90.00
_cell.angle_beta   90.00
_cell.angle_gamma   90.00
#
_symmetry.space_group_name_H-M   'P 1'
#
loop_
_entity.id
_entity.type
_entity.pdbx_description
1 polymer ?
#
loop_
_entity_poly.entity_id
_entity_poly.type
_entity_poly.pdbx_seq_one_letter_code
_entity_poly.pdbx_strand_id
1 'polypeptide(L)'
;MASSISASLSLKLLAPQRLAHQHPLLKPPSLSARLRPQRVAREVPPTIHPDSAVLSPKPAGLEKDPRELWKRYVDWLYQHKELGLYLDVSRIGFTDEFFREMEPKLHKAFGDMAELEKGAIANPDEGRMVGHYWLRDPNLAPKPFLTQQIEKTLDKLCDFAEQVVSGKIRPPQKDKFTQILSIGIGGSALGPQFVAEALAPDNPPLKIRFIDNTDPAGIDHQIAQLGSELASTLVIVVSKSGGTPETRNGLLEVQKAFREADLEFAKHGVAITQENSLLDNTARIEGWLARFPMFDWVGGRTSVMSAVGLLAAALQGIDIKEMLAGAALMDEANRTTLVRNNPAALLALCWYWATDGVGSKDMVVLPYKDSMLLFSRYLQQLVMESLGKEFDLDGNRVNQGITVYGNKGSTDQHAYIQQLRDGVHNFFVTFIEVLRDRPPGHDWELEPGVTCGDYLFGFLQGTRSALYTNDRESITVTVQEVTPRSVGALIALYERAVGIYASLVNINAYHQPGVEAGKKAAGEVLALQKRVLVVLNEASCKEPVEPLTLEEIAERCHAPDDIEMIYKIIAHMAANDRALLAEGSCGSPRSIKVYLGECYVDEMY
;
A
#
# COMPACT_ATOMS: atom_id res chain seq x y z
N MET A 1 -40.36 -28.96 -41.63
CA MET A 1 -40.17 -30.22 -40.87
C MET A 1 -40.16 -29.82 -39.40
N ALA A 2 -41.30 -29.73 -38.68
CA ALA A 2 -42.09 -30.85 -38.13
C ALA A 2 -41.21 -31.72 -37.18
N SER A 3 -41.22 -31.53 -35.83
CA SER A 3 -42.25 -31.90 -34.81
C SER A 3 -42.15 -33.38 -34.34
N SER A 4 -42.27 -33.77 -33.06
CA SER A 4 -42.48 -33.07 -31.76
C SER A 4 -42.49 -34.14 -30.60
N ILE A 5 -42.86 -33.77 -29.35
CA ILE A 5 -43.27 -34.67 -28.21
C ILE A 5 -42.07 -35.38 -27.51
N SER A 6 -41.80 -35.33 -26.18
CA SER A 6 -42.55 -35.31 -24.90
C SER A 6 -42.95 -36.69 -24.33
N ALA A 7 -42.39 -37.08 -23.18
CA ALA A 7 -43.07 -37.82 -22.09
C ALA A 7 -42.14 -38.12 -20.88
N SER A 8 -42.72 -38.15 -19.68
CA SER A 8 -42.08 -38.56 -18.41
C SER A 8 -42.43 -40.01 -18.04
N LEU A 9 -41.72 -40.61 -17.08
CA LEU A 9 -42.34 -41.58 -16.14
C LEU A 9 -41.53 -41.81 -14.85
N SER A 10 -42.20 -42.25 -13.78
CA SER A 10 -41.62 -42.51 -12.44
C SER A 10 -42.05 -43.89 -11.91
N LEU A 11 -41.19 -44.56 -11.12
CA LEU A 11 -41.51 -45.65 -10.16
C LEU A 11 -40.21 -45.91 -9.32
N LYS A 12 -40.11 -45.79 -7.99
CA LYS A 12 -40.82 -46.38 -6.83
C LYS A 12 -40.79 -47.93 -6.77
N LEU A 13 -39.97 -48.54 -5.89
CA LEU A 13 -40.40 -49.19 -4.62
C LEU A 13 -39.38 -50.18 -3.98
N LEU A 14 -39.49 -50.29 -2.65
CA LEU A 14 -39.24 -51.44 -1.75
C LEU A 14 -37.81 -51.85 -1.32
N ALA A 15 -37.73 -52.17 -0.02
CA ALA A 15 -36.63 -52.81 0.70
C ALA A 15 -37.12 -54.13 1.33
N PRO A 16 -36.22 -54.97 1.87
CA PRO A 16 -36.60 -55.82 3.02
C PRO A 16 -35.53 -55.90 4.14
N GLN A 17 -35.99 -56.21 5.35
CA GLN A 17 -35.19 -56.50 6.56
C GLN A 17 -35.04 -58.02 6.83
N ARG A 18 -33.99 -58.42 7.56
CA ARG A 18 -33.84 -59.56 8.52
C ARG A 18 -32.41 -59.49 9.10
N LEU A 19 -32.10 -59.39 10.41
CA LEU A 19 -32.41 -60.14 11.65
C LEU A 19 -31.46 -61.35 11.99
N ALA A 20 -30.51 -61.05 12.89
CA ALA A 20 -29.95 -61.82 14.02
C ALA A 20 -29.29 -63.22 13.86
N HIS A 21 -28.06 -63.38 14.40
CA HIS A 21 -27.75 -64.15 15.64
C HIS A 21 -26.24 -64.08 16.05
N GLN A 22 -26.01 -63.91 17.37
CA GLN A 22 -25.01 -64.47 18.32
C GLN A 22 -23.85 -65.40 17.80
N HIS A 23 -22.67 -65.56 18.43
CA HIS A 23 -22.20 -65.29 19.82
C HIS A 23 -20.63 -65.04 19.90
N PRO A 24 -19.86 -65.13 21.03
CA PRO A 24 -18.78 -64.17 21.32
C PRO A 24 -17.32 -64.71 21.26
N LEU A 25 -16.31 -63.81 21.28
CA LEU A 25 -15.20 -63.77 22.29
C LEU A 25 -13.99 -62.87 21.91
N LEU A 26 -13.25 -62.43 22.96
CA LEU A 26 -11.85 -61.96 23.01
C LEU A 26 -11.46 -60.58 22.41
N LYS A 27 -11.06 -59.66 23.31
CA LYS A 27 -10.23 -58.47 23.02
C LYS A 27 -8.73 -58.79 23.15
N PRO A 28 -7.89 -58.27 22.25
CA PRO A 28 -6.55 -57.75 22.56
C PRO A 28 -6.45 -56.23 22.24
N PRO A 29 -5.30 -55.54 22.48
CA PRO A 29 -5.32 -54.13 22.90
C PRO A 29 -5.47 -53.04 21.83
N SER A 30 -5.68 -51.82 22.33
CA SER A 30 -5.85 -50.55 21.61
C SER A 30 -4.67 -50.14 20.71
N LEU A 31 -4.98 -49.76 19.47
CA LEU A 31 -4.13 -48.91 18.62
C LEU A 31 -4.98 -48.02 17.70
N SER A 32 -4.56 -46.77 17.53
CA SER A 32 -5.12 -45.75 16.61
C SER A 32 -6.58 -45.30 16.81
N ALA A 33 -6.79 -44.40 17.78
CA ALA A 33 -7.82 -43.37 17.59
C ALA A 33 -7.35 -42.42 16.48
N ARG A 34 -7.90 -42.53 15.28
CA ARG A 34 -7.66 -41.53 14.22
C ARG A 34 -8.23 -40.19 14.70
N LEU A 35 -7.35 -39.25 15.02
CA LEU A 35 -7.72 -37.84 15.14
C LEU A 35 -8.28 -37.40 13.78
N ARG A 36 -9.61 -37.19 13.73
CA ARG A 36 -10.19 -36.35 12.70
C ARG A 36 -9.62 -34.95 12.92
N PRO A 37 -9.10 -34.24 11.90
CA PRO A 37 -8.75 -32.84 12.08
C PRO A 37 -10.04 -32.09 12.42
N GLN A 38 -10.14 -31.57 13.65
CA GLN A 38 -11.09 -30.51 13.96
C GLN A 38 -10.79 -29.36 12.99
N ARG A 39 -11.83 -28.83 12.35
CA ARG A 39 -11.69 -27.60 11.58
C ARG A 39 -11.43 -26.49 12.58
N VAL A 40 -10.17 -26.07 12.68
CA VAL A 40 -9.77 -24.90 13.46
C VAL A 40 -10.32 -23.67 12.74
N ALA A 41 -11.48 -23.19 13.18
CA ALA A 41 -11.81 -21.78 13.04
C ALA A 41 -10.76 -20.97 13.82
N ARG A 42 -10.52 -19.71 13.45
CA ARG A 42 -9.61 -18.82 14.21
C ARG A 42 -10.05 -18.75 15.67
N GLU A 43 -9.44 -19.56 16.54
CA GLU A 43 -9.47 -19.36 17.98
C GLU A 43 -8.50 -18.21 18.28
N VAL A 44 -9.07 -17.00 18.41
CA VAL A 44 -8.34 -15.87 18.99
C VAL A 44 -8.10 -16.19 20.47
N PRO A 45 -6.86 -16.22 20.96
CA PRO A 45 -6.60 -16.51 22.37
C PRO A 45 -7.26 -15.46 23.28
N PRO A 46 -8.03 -15.86 24.31
CA PRO A 46 -8.62 -14.92 25.24
C PRO A 46 -7.61 -14.47 26.30
N THR A 47 -6.55 -13.79 25.88
CA THR A 47 -5.72 -12.98 26.78
C THR A 47 -6.29 -11.56 26.83
N ILE A 48 -7.39 -11.42 27.56
CA ILE A 48 -7.98 -10.12 27.88
C ILE A 48 -6.98 -9.36 28.76
N HIS A 49 -6.53 -8.20 28.29
CA HIS A 49 -5.65 -7.33 29.07
C HIS A 49 -6.41 -6.77 30.29
N PRO A 50 -5.81 -6.79 31.50
CA PRO A 50 -6.50 -6.40 32.74
C PRO A 50 -6.87 -4.91 32.82
N ASP A 51 -6.31 -4.05 31.96
CA ASP A 51 -6.62 -2.61 31.89
C ASP A 51 -7.63 -2.24 30.79
N SER A 52 -8.23 -3.22 30.09
CA SER A 52 -9.40 -2.93 29.27
C SER A 52 -10.62 -2.67 30.15
N ALA A 53 -11.02 -1.39 30.25
CA ALA A 53 -12.37 -1.06 30.69
C ALA A 53 -13.34 -1.91 29.86
N VAL A 54 -14.16 -2.73 30.52
CA VAL A 54 -15.05 -3.68 29.86
C VAL A 54 -16.11 -2.88 29.11
N LEU A 55 -15.89 -2.73 27.80
CA LEU A 55 -16.80 -2.01 26.91
C LEU A 55 -18.17 -2.69 26.93
N SER A 56 -19.23 -1.89 26.80
CA SER A 56 -20.59 -2.41 26.68
C SER A 56 -20.70 -3.41 25.52
N PRO A 57 -21.42 -4.53 25.68
CA PRO A 57 -21.55 -5.52 24.63
C PRO A 57 -22.21 -4.91 23.39
N LYS A 58 -21.68 -5.25 22.20
CA LYS A 58 -22.20 -4.74 20.93
C LYS A 58 -23.69 -5.11 20.74
N PRO A 59 -24.51 -4.23 20.12
CA PRO A 59 -25.86 -4.57 19.72
C PRO A 59 -25.85 -5.73 18.71
N ALA A 60 -26.96 -6.48 18.67
CA ALA A 60 -27.08 -7.69 17.84
C ALA A 60 -27.11 -7.44 16.31
N GLY A 61 -27.23 -6.19 15.88
CA GLY A 61 -27.30 -5.77 14.48
C GLY A 61 -27.33 -4.24 14.37
N LEU A 62 -27.43 -3.74 13.13
CA LEU A 62 -27.55 -2.30 12.86
C LEU A 62 -29.00 -1.83 13.03
N GLU A 63 -29.20 -0.56 13.42
CA GLU A 63 -30.52 0.09 13.43
C GLU A 63 -31.22 -0.09 12.08
N LYS A 64 -32.48 -0.51 12.08
CA LYS A 64 -33.31 -0.81 10.90
C LYS A 64 -34.53 0.09 10.75
N ASP A 65 -34.96 0.81 11.79
CA ASP A 65 -36.05 1.78 11.65
C ASP A 65 -35.61 2.97 10.78
N PRO A 66 -36.32 3.31 9.69
CA PRO A 66 -35.88 4.37 8.79
C PRO A 66 -35.84 5.77 9.42
N ARG A 67 -36.61 6.03 10.48
CA ARG A 67 -36.67 7.34 11.14
C ARG A 67 -35.54 7.49 12.15
N GLU A 68 -35.30 6.49 12.99
CA GLU A 68 -34.14 6.49 13.89
C GLU A 68 -32.82 6.42 13.11
N LEU A 69 -32.78 5.70 11.99
CA LEU A 69 -31.62 5.68 11.08
C LEU A 69 -31.38 7.04 10.39
N TRP A 70 -32.44 7.76 10.00
CA TRP A 70 -32.32 9.12 9.47
C TRP A 70 -31.85 10.11 10.54
N LYS A 71 -32.41 10.04 11.74
CA LYS A 71 -31.97 10.82 12.89
C LYS A 71 -30.49 10.54 13.21
N ARG A 72 -30.09 9.26 13.26
CA ARG A 72 -28.68 8.85 13.41
C ARG A 72 -27.79 9.40 12.29
N TYR A 73 -28.26 9.44 11.04
CA TYR A 73 -27.54 10.09 9.94
C TYR A 73 -27.35 11.59 10.20
N VAL A 74 -28.39 12.32 10.59
CA VAL A 74 -28.28 13.76 10.91
C VAL A 74 -27.39 14.02 12.12
N ASP A 75 -27.49 13.21 13.17
CA ASP A 75 -26.75 13.37 14.44
C ASP A 75 -25.24 13.03 14.32
N TRP A 76 -24.85 12.30 13.26
CA TRP A 76 -23.50 11.77 13.07
C TRP A 76 -22.86 12.08 11.70
N LEU A 77 -23.55 12.79 10.82
CA LEU A 77 -22.96 13.30 9.58
C LEU A 77 -22.01 14.46 9.91
N TYR A 78 -20.71 14.23 9.77
CA TYR A 78 -19.75 15.32 9.77
C TYR A 78 -19.73 16.02 8.41
N GLN A 79 -19.64 17.36 8.40
CA GLN A 79 -19.51 18.18 7.20
C GLN A 79 -18.38 19.21 7.37
N HIS A 80 -17.40 19.19 6.47
CA HIS A 80 -16.46 20.30 6.28
C HIS A 80 -16.92 21.19 5.12
N LYS A 81 -17.57 22.32 5.44
CA LYS A 81 -18.24 23.19 4.45
C LYS A 81 -17.30 23.70 3.36
N GLU A 82 -16.11 24.20 3.72
CA GLU A 82 -15.16 24.75 2.74
C GLU A 82 -14.58 23.70 1.78
N LEU A 83 -14.23 22.52 2.30
CA LEU A 83 -13.68 21.41 1.50
C LEU A 83 -14.75 20.67 0.69
N GLY A 84 -16.04 20.91 0.93
CA GLY A 84 -17.13 20.12 0.34
C GLY A 84 -17.03 18.63 0.69
N LEU A 85 -16.51 18.31 1.87
CA LEU A 85 -16.28 16.95 2.34
C LEU A 85 -17.31 16.57 3.42
N TYR A 86 -17.81 15.35 3.32
CA TYR A 86 -18.74 14.75 4.28
C TYR A 86 -18.22 13.39 4.75
N LEU A 87 -18.55 13.04 5.99
CA LEU A 87 -18.28 11.73 6.56
C LEU A 87 -19.55 11.20 7.23
N ASP A 88 -20.16 10.21 6.60
CA ASP A 88 -21.30 9.45 7.13
C ASP A 88 -20.81 8.16 7.80
N VAL A 89 -21.05 8.08 9.10
CA VAL A 89 -20.76 6.92 9.95
C VAL A 89 -22.02 6.25 10.50
N SER A 90 -23.21 6.64 10.03
CA SER A 90 -24.50 6.14 10.51
C SER A 90 -24.70 4.63 10.30
N ARG A 91 -23.96 4.03 9.36
CA ARG A 91 -23.97 2.59 9.04
C ARG A 91 -22.90 1.77 9.77
N ILE A 92 -22.29 2.35 10.81
CA ILE A 92 -21.49 1.64 11.82
C ILE A 92 -22.36 1.41 13.08
N GLY A 93 -22.19 0.28 13.76
CA GLY A 93 -23.08 -0.15 14.86
C GLY A 93 -22.87 0.50 16.24
N PHE A 94 -21.97 1.49 16.37
CA PHE A 94 -21.61 2.06 17.67
C PHE A 94 -22.78 2.75 18.39
N THR A 95 -22.74 2.79 19.72
CA THR A 95 -23.74 3.46 20.57
C THR A 95 -23.22 4.75 21.20
N ASP A 96 -24.09 5.58 21.77
CA ASP A 96 -23.69 6.75 22.56
C ASP A 96 -22.97 6.34 23.88
N GLU A 97 -23.22 5.14 24.38
CA GLU A 97 -22.48 4.53 25.51
C GLU A 97 -21.02 4.28 25.11
N PHE A 98 -20.77 3.63 23.97
CA PHE A 98 -19.42 3.36 23.47
C PHE A 98 -18.60 4.65 23.31
N PHE A 99 -19.21 5.74 22.86
CA PHE A 99 -18.51 7.03 22.78
C PHE A 99 -18.08 7.57 24.15
N ARG A 100 -18.93 7.44 25.17
CA ARG A 100 -18.61 7.83 26.55
C ARG A 100 -17.53 6.93 27.17
N GLU A 101 -17.54 5.63 26.85
CA GLU A 101 -16.51 4.68 27.26
C GLU A 101 -15.15 4.96 26.60
N MET A 102 -15.14 5.44 25.35
CA MET A 102 -13.93 5.78 24.59
C MET A 102 -13.40 7.20 24.83
N GLU A 103 -14.19 8.10 25.42
CA GLU A 103 -13.82 9.50 25.69
C GLU A 103 -12.47 9.67 26.41
N PRO A 104 -12.11 8.89 27.46
CA PRO A 104 -10.80 8.99 28.08
C PRO A 104 -9.63 8.62 27.14
N LYS A 105 -9.82 7.59 26.30
CA LYS A 105 -8.81 7.17 25.31
C LYS A 105 -8.65 8.21 24.20
N LEU A 106 -9.74 8.85 23.78
CA LEU A 106 -9.73 9.93 22.80
C LEU A 106 -9.03 11.17 23.33
N HIS A 107 -9.29 11.57 24.58
CA HIS A 107 -8.56 12.67 25.21
C HIS A 107 -7.05 12.40 25.28
N LYS A 108 -6.62 11.17 25.59
CA LYS A 108 -5.20 10.78 25.45
C LYS A 108 -4.72 10.92 24.00
N ALA A 109 -5.45 10.36 23.02
CA ALA A 109 -5.05 10.41 21.62
C ALA A 109 -4.94 11.84 21.07
N PHE A 110 -5.84 12.76 21.46
CA PHE A 110 -5.72 14.18 21.12
C PHE A 110 -4.49 14.83 21.76
N GLY A 111 -4.17 14.48 23.01
CA GLY A 111 -2.93 14.90 23.67
C GLY A 111 -1.68 14.40 22.93
N ASP A 112 -1.62 13.11 22.62
CA ASP A 112 -0.52 12.49 21.87
C ASP A 112 -0.33 13.16 20.49
N MET A 113 -1.42 13.46 19.78
CA MET A 113 -1.37 14.16 18.49
C MET A 113 -0.90 15.61 18.63
N ALA A 114 -1.28 16.31 19.70
CA ALA A 114 -0.86 17.68 19.95
C ALA A 114 0.63 17.78 20.34
N GLU A 115 1.15 16.84 21.14
CA GLU A 115 2.57 16.78 21.45
C GLU A 115 3.41 16.36 20.24
N LEU A 116 2.90 15.46 19.40
CA LEU A 116 3.52 15.12 18.11
C LEU A 116 3.68 16.36 17.22
N GLU A 117 2.62 17.17 17.04
CA GLU A 117 2.71 18.40 16.24
C GLU A 117 3.71 19.42 16.80
N LYS A 118 3.87 19.49 18.13
CA LYS A 118 4.91 20.29 18.81
C LYS A 118 6.33 19.72 18.66
N GLY A 119 6.52 18.61 17.95
CA GLY A 119 7.82 18.00 17.73
C GLY A 119 8.32 17.10 18.86
N ALA A 120 7.41 16.49 19.63
CA ALA A 120 7.78 15.39 20.52
C ALA A 120 8.36 14.21 19.71
N ILE A 121 9.13 13.35 20.40
CA ILE A 121 9.64 12.10 19.84
C ILE A 121 8.50 11.09 19.76
N ALA A 122 7.74 11.14 18.67
CA ALA A 122 6.63 10.23 18.40
C ALA A 122 7.06 8.86 17.86
N ASN A 123 8.32 8.72 17.43
CA ASN A 123 8.93 7.44 17.09
C ASN A 123 10.06 7.13 18.09
N PRO A 124 9.76 6.52 19.25
CA PRO A 124 10.74 6.24 20.30
C PRO A 124 11.83 5.26 19.84
N ASP A 125 11.51 4.27 19.01
CA ASP A 125 12.48 3.25 18.55
C ASP A 125 13.61 3.82 17.69
N GLU A 126 13.32 4.86 16.89
CA GLU A 126 14.30 5.54 16.06
C GLU A 126 14.78 6.87 16.66
N GLY A 127 14.21 7.32 17.79
CA GLY A 127 14.50 8.62 18.41
C GLY A 127 14.10 9.81 17.55
N ARG A 128 13.02 9.70 16.74
CA ARG A 128 12.64 10.70 15.72
C ARG A 128 11.35 11.45 16.04
N MET A 129 11.32 12.72 15.63
CA MET A 129 10.09 13.50 15.46
C MET A 129 9.29 13.00 14.25
N VAL A 130 8.00 13.31 14.20
CA VAL A 130 7.12 13.04 13.05
C VAL A 130 6.46 14.36 12.66
N GLY A 131 6.79 14.86 11.47
CA GLY A 131 6.52 16.27 11.13
C GLY A 131 5.83 16.52 9.79
N HIS A 132 5.24 15.50 9.15
CA HIS A 132 4.60 15.67 7.83
C HIS A 132 3.47 16.72 7.82
N TYR A 133 2.88 17.03 8.96
CA TYR A 133 1.94 18.14 9.15
C TYR A 133 2.56 19.52 8.89
N TRP A 134 3.85 19.72 9.23
CA TRP A 134 4.57 20.97 9.00
C TRP A 134 4.82 21.26 7.51
N LEU A 135 4.73 20.25 6.64
CA LEU A 135 4.82 20.44 5.19
C LEU A 135 3.62 21.23 4.64
N ARG A 136 2.50 21.24 5.37
CA ARG A 136 1.22 21.85 5.00
C ARG A 136 1.02 23.20 5.68
N ASP A 137 1.47 23.32 6.92
CA ASP A 137 1.61 24.59 7.64
C ASP A 137 3.01 24.69 8.29
N PRO A 138 3.99 25.32 7.59
CA PRO A 138 5.35 25.48 8.10
C PRO A 138 5.45 26.28 9.40
N ASN A 139 4.44 27.08 9.76
CA ASN A 139 4.44 27.89 10.98
C ASN A 139 4.33 27.05 12.25
N LEU A 140 3.80 25.81 12.14
CA LEU A 140 3.70 24.86 13.25
C LEU A 140 5.00 24.11 13.52
N ALA A 141 6.03 24.27 12.68
CA ALA A 141 7.29 23.57 12.88
C ALA A 141 7.98 24.04 14.18
N PRO A 142 8.49 23.12 15.03
CA PRO A 142 8.93 23.43 16.39
C PRO A 142 10.22 24.27 16.48
N LYS A 143 10.85 24.56 15.33
CA LYS A 143 12.12 25.29 15.24
C LYS A 143 12.08 26.18 13.99
N PRO A 144 12.37 27.49 14.08
CA PRO A 144 12.26 28.41 12.94
C PRO A 144 13.08 28.04 11.70
N PHE A 145 14.16 27.26 11.86
CA PHE A 145 14.94 26.78 10.70
C PHE A 145 14.18 25.72 9.88
N LEU A 146 13.29 24.94 10.51
CA LEU A 146 12.47 23.93 9.82
C LEU A 146 11.44 24.62 8.93
N THR A 147 10.73 25.62 9.45
CA THR A 147 9.85 26.52 8.67
C THR A 147 10.55 27.01 7.42
N GLN A 148 11.72 27.65 7.58
CA GLN A 148 12.51 28.16 6.45
C GLN A 148 13.02 27.06 5.49
N GLN A 149 13.32 25.86 5.98
CA GLN A 149 13.74 24.75 5.12
C GLN A 149 12.58 24.24 4.26
N ILE A 150 11.37 24.17 4.82
CA ILE A 150 10.17 23.73 4.11
C ILE A 150 9.78 24.77 3.05
N GLU A 151 9.68 26.04 3.44
CA GLU A 151 9.36 27.17 2.54
C GLU A 151 10.35 27.25 1.37
N LYS A 152 11.67 27.31 1.65
CA LYS A 152 12.71 27.37 0.61
C LYS A 152 12.71 26.13 -0.30
N THR A 153 12.31 24.96 0.21
CA THR A 153 12.18 23.75 -0.60
C THR A 153 11.00 23.86 -1.55
N LEU A 154 9.85 24.37 -1.08
CA LEU A 154 8.65 24.57 -1.89
C LEU A 154 8.87 25.64 -2.98
N ASP A 155 9.50 26.77 -2.62
CA ASP A 155 9.83 27.84 -3.58
C ASP A 155 10.77 27.34 -4.69
N LYS A 156 11.87 26.67 -4.30
CA LYS A 156 12.83 26.07 -5.24
C LYS A 156 12.18 25.03 -6.14
N LEU A 157 11.23 24.25 -5.62
CA LEU A 157 10.50 23.23 -6.36
C LEU A 157 9.55 23.86 -7.38
N CYS A 158 8.81 24.91 -6.98
CA CYS A 158 7.95 25.67 -7.89
C CYS A 158 8.76 26.30 -9.03
N ASP A 159 9.85 27.01 -8.71
CA ASP A 159 10.74 27.63 -9.70
C ASP A 159 11.31 26.57 -10.66
N PHE A 160 11.84 25.46 -10.13
CA PHE A 160 12.38 24.39 -10.98
C PHE A 160 11.31 23.79 -11.91
N ALA A 161 10.09 23.54 -11.41
CA ALA A 161 9.00 23.01 -12.22
C ALA A 161 8.57 24.00 -13.32
N GLU A 162 8.44 25.29 -13.02
CA GLU A 162 8.14 26.34 -14.00
C GLU A 162 9.24 26.43 -15.07
N GLN A 163 10.51 26.37 -14.67
CA GLN A 163 11.63 26.42 -15.61
C GLN A 163 11.71 25.18 -16.51
N VAL A 164 11.33 23.99 -16.03
CA VAL A 164 11.22 22.78 -16.85
C VAL A 164 10.03 22.86 -17.82
N VAL A 165 8.85 23.23 -17.33
CA VAL A 165 7.61 23.30 -18.13
C VAL A 165 7.70 24.38 -19.22
N SER A 166 8.38 25.50 -18.95
CA SER A 166 8.65 26.57 -19.93
C SER A 166 9.78 26.24 -20.92
N GLY A 167 10.53 25.16 -20.72
CA GLY A 167 11.68 24.79 -21.56
C GLY A 167 12.95 25.62 -21.33
N LYS A 168 13.01 26.43 -20.27
CA LYS A 168 14.24 27.12 -19.84
C LYS A 168 15.27 26.11 -19.32
N ILE A 169 14.82 25.12 -18.55
CA ILE A 169 15.54 23.88 -18.26
C ILE A 169 15.02 22.85 -19.26
N ARG A 170 15.90 22.37 -20.14
CA ARG A 170 15.57 21.47 -21.26
C ARG A 170 16.67 20.42 -21.46
N PRO A 171 16.34 19.23 -22.00
CA PRO A 171 17.34 18.23 -22.33
C PRO A 171 18.25 18.71 -23.47
N PRO A 172 19.46 18.15 -23.65
CA PRO A 172 20.41 18.65 -24.66
C PRO A 172 19.93 18.51 -26.11
N GLN A 173 19.08 17.51 -26.40
CA GLN A 173 18.71 17.11 -27.77
C GLN A 173 17.26 17.48 -28.17
N LYS A 174 16.47 18.10 -27.29
CA LYS A 174 15.05 18.44 -27.54
C LYS A 174 14.71 19.81 -26.95
N ASP A 175 13.70 20.48 -27.50
CA ASP A 175 13.33 21.83 -27.07
C ASP A 175 12.81 21.91 -25.62
N LYS A 176 12.20 20.82 -25.12
CA LYS A 176 11.66 20.70 -23.77
C LYS A 176 11.62 19.24 -23.30
N PHE A 177 11.44 19.04 -22.00
CA PHE A 177 11.01 17.77 -21.45
C PHE A 177 9.52 17.52 -21.77
N THR A 178 9.15 16.26 -21.98
CA THR A 178 7.75 15.82 -22.24
C THR A 178 7.36 14.59 -21.41
N GLN A 179 8.33 13.92 -20.80
CA GLN A 179 8.14 12.71 -20.01
C GLN A 179 8.83 12.86 -18.65
N ILE A 180 8.28 12.21 -17.62
CA ILE A 180 8.88 11.99 -16.30
C ILE A 180 9.02 10.49 -16.13
N LEU A 181 10.22 10.02 -15.78
CA LEU A 181 10.44 8.65 -15.29
C LEU A 181 10.78 8.73 -13.81
N SER A 182 9.82 8.38 -12.96
CA SER A 182 9.98 8.40 -11.50
C SER A 182 10.47 7.03 -11.00
N ILE A 183 11.63 6.99 -10.36
CA ILE A 183 12.27 5.78 -9.86
C ILE A 183 12.26 5.82 -8.32
N GLY A 184 11.54 4.90 -7.68
CA GLY A 184 11.35 4.88 -6.23
C GLY A 184 10.34 3.80 -5.84
N ILE A 185 10.42 3.27 -4.61
CA ILE A 185 9.55 2.17 -4.14
C ILE A 185 8.77 2.56 -2.88
N GLY A 186 7.60 1.95 -2.69
CA GLY A 186 6.75 2.16 -1.51
C GLY A 186 6.32 3.62 -1.37
N GLY A 187 6.73 4.27 -0.29
CA GLY A 187 6.36 5.66 -0.01
C GLY A 187 6.85 6.66 -1.05
N SER A 188 7.97 6.33 -1.71
CA SER A 188 8.53 7.08 -2.84
C SER A 188 7.75 6.94 -4.16
N ALA A 189 6.72 6.07 -4.20
CA ALA A 189 5.99 5.73 -5.42
C ALA A 189 4.47 5.79 -5.26
N LEU A 190 3.91 5.14 -4.25
CA LEU A 190 2.46 4.95 -4.10
C LEU A 190 1.70 6.27 -3.92
N GLY A 191 2.28 7.23 -3.17
CA GLY A 191 1.75 8.59 -3.07
C GLY A 191 1.77 9.33 -4.42
N PRO A 192 2.94 9.49 -5.06
CA PRO A 192 3.04 10.05 -6.41
C PRO A 192 2.15 9.40 -7.47
N GLN A 193 2.03 8.06 -7.47
CA GLN A 193 1.16 7.30 -8.37
C GLN A 193 -0.32 7.65 -8.15
N PHE A 194 -0.79 7.66 -6.89
CA PHE A 194 -2.15 8.05 -6.57
C PHE A 194 -2.44 9.51 -6.98
N VAL A 195 -1.52 10.44 -6.69
CA VAL A 195 -1.68 11.86 -7.05
C VAL A 195 -1.73 12.05 -8.57
N ALA A 196 -0.88 11.35 -9.33
CA ALA A 196 -0.88 11.41 -10.79
C ALA A 196 -2.19 10.85 -11.38
N GLU A 197 -2.65 9.68 -10.94
CA GLU A 197 -3.91 9.07 -11.41
C GLU A 197 -5.15 9.91 -11.02
N ALA A 198 -5.13 10.53 -9.83
CA ALA A 198 -6.26 11.28 -9.32
C ALA A 198 -6.44 12.67 -9.95
N LEU A 199 -5.34 13.32 -10.35
CA LEU A 199 -5.32 14.77 -10.61
C LEU A 199 -4.63 15.20 -11.91
N ALA A 200 -3.89 14.33 -12.61
CA ALA A 200 -3.25 14.75 -13.85
C ALA A 200 -4.30 15.10 -14.91
N PRO A 201 -4.18 16.25 -15.61
CA PRO A 201 -5.05 16.57 -16.73
C PRO A 201 -4.79 15.61 -17.90
N ASP A 202 -5.76 15.42 -18.79
CA ASP A 202 -5.66 14.51 -19.96
C ASP A 202 -4.42 14.75 -20.84
N ASN A 203 -3.96 16.01 -20.89
CA ASN A 203 -2.78 16.44 -21.63
C ASN A 203 -1.84 17.21 -20.69
N PRO A 204 -1.08 16.51 -19.82
CA PRO A 204 -0.18 17.16 -18.88
C PRO A 204 1.06 17.69 -19.61
N PRO A 205 1.73 18.76 -19.14
CA PRO A 205 2.93 19.30 -19.77
C PRO A 205 4.03 18.26 -19.91
N LEU A 206 4.21 17.43 -18.89
CA LEU A 206 4.99 16.20 -18.93
C LEU A 206 4.11 15.01 -18.49
N LYS A 207 4.19 13.89 -19.21
CA LYS A 207 3.52 12.62 -18.84
C LYS A 207 4.42 11.81 -17.89
N ILE A 208 3.85 11.10 -16.92
CA ILE A 208 4.64 10.34 -15.93
C ILE A 208 4.57 8.83 -16.12
N ARG A 209 5.70 8.15 -15.87
CA ARG A 209 5.87 6.70 -15.76
C ARG A 209 6.66 6.38 -14.48
N PHE A 210 6.50 5.17 -13.97
CA PHE A 210 7.10 4.74 -12.70
C PHE A 210 7.94 3.46 -12.87
N ILE A 211 9.08 3.43 -12.17
CA ILE A 211 9.85 2.20 -11.87
C ILE A 211 9.87 2.07 -10.34
N ASP A 212 9.04 1.17 -9.82
CA ASP A 212 8.84 0.94 -8.40
C ASP A 212 9.14 -0.49 -7.93
N ASN A 213 9.66 -1.32 -8.83
CA ASN A 213 10.05 -2.69 -8.59
C ASN A 213 11.43 -2.98 -9.23
N THR A 214 12.14 -3.99 -8.73
CA THR A 214 13.42 -4.45 -9.29
C THR A 214 13.27 -5.54 -10.36
N ASP A 215 12.05 -5.87 -10.77
CA ASP A 215 11.76 -6.81 -11.84
C ASP A 215 12.32 -6.26 -13.19
N PRO A 216 13.30 -6.93 -13.81
CA PRO A 216 13.95 -6.44 -15.02
C PRO A 216 12.96 -6.29 -16.17
N ALA A 217 11.99 -7.19 -16.32
CA ALA A 217 11.01 -7.10 -17.41
C ALA A 217 10.10 -5.86 -17.26
N GLY A 218 9.83 -5.44 -16.02
CA GLY A 218 9.11 -4.20 -15.72
C GLY A 218 9.93 -2.95 -16.07
N ILE A 219 11.23 -2.96 -15.74
CA ILE A 219 12.17 -1.87 -16.06
C ILE A 219 12.34 -1.74 -17.58
N ASP A 220 12.66 -2.84 -18.26
CA ASP A 220 12.81 -2.92 -19.71
C ASP A 220 11.55 -2.43 -20.44
N HIS A 221 10.37 -2.81 -19.94
CA HIS A 221 9.10 -2.36 -20.51
C HIS A 221 8.96 -0.83 -20.43
N GLN A 222 9.26 -0.18 -19.31
CA GLN A 222 9.16 1.28 -19.20
C GLN A 222 10.16 2.00 -20.11
N ILE A 223 11.40 1.49 -20.20
CA ILE A 223 12.44 2.04 -21.08
C ILE A 223 12.03 1.89 -22.55
N ALA A 224 11.56 0.71 -22.97
CA ALA A 224 11.08 0.44 -24.33
C ALA A 224 9.84 1.27 -24.70
N GLN A 225 8.92 1.50 -23.76
CA GLN A 225 7.73 2.34 -23.95
C GLN A 225 8.04 3.83 -24.07
N LEU A 226 9.18 4.30 -23.55
CA LEU A 226 9.69 5.65 -23.83
C LEU A 226 10.32 5.71 -25.22
N GLY A 227 11.17 4.73 -25.57
CA GLY A 227 11.84 4.67 -26.88
C GLY A 227 12.52 6.00 -27.24
N SER A 228 12.12 6.62 -28.35
CA SER A 228 12.66 7.92 -28.79
C SER A 228 12.33 9.11 -27.86
N GLU A 229 11.35 8.97 -26.96
CA GLU A 229 11.02 9.99 -25.96
C GLU A 229 12.01 10.01 -24.79
N LEU A 230 12.91 9.02 -24.66
CA LEU A 230 13.96 8.99 -23.64
C LEU A 230 14.82 10.27 -23.66
N ALA A 231 15.11 10.79 -24.86
CA ALA A 231 15.81 12.06 -25.08
C ALA A 231 15.03 13.31 -24.63
N SER A 232 13.77 13.17 -24.23
CA SER A 232 12.89 14.20 -23.64
C SER A 232 12.35 13.81 -22.25
N THR A 233 12.95 12.80 -21.62
CA THR A 233 12.55 12.31 -20.28
C THR A 233 13.36 12.97 -19.17
N LEU A 234 12.68 13.57 -18.19
CA LEU A 234 13.26 13.94 -16.90
C LEU A 234 13.20 12.74 -15.97
N VAL A 235 14.32 12.34 -15.35
CA VAL A 235 14.38 11.18 -14.46
C VAL A 235 14.40 11.66 -13.01
N ILE A 236 13.37 11.34 -12.23
CA ILE A 236 13.26 11.71 -10.81
C ILE A 236 13.58 10.46 -9.97
N VAL A 237 14.67 10.49 -9.21
CA VAL A 237 15.13 9.36 -8.39
C VAL A 237 14.86 9.65 -6.92
N VAL A 238 14.08 8.79 -6.26
CA VAL A 238 13.50 9.05 -4.94
C VAL A 238 13.86 7.96 -3.94
N SER A 239 14.90 8.21 -3.13
CA SER A 239 15.30 7.33 -2.03
C SER A 239 15.88 8.12 -0.87
N LYS A 240 15.33 7.93 0.34
CA LYS A 240 15.78 8.64 1.56
C LYS A 240 17.26 8.39 1.86
N SER A 241 17.69 7.13 1.88
CA SER A 241 19.09 6.75 2.13
C SER A 241 19.97 6.75 0.88
N GLY A 242 19.37 6.73 -0.32
CA GLY A 242 20.06 6.48 -1.59
C GLY A 242 20.56 5.05 -1.77
N GLY A 243 20.40 4.18 -0.77
CA GLY A 243 20.87 2.78 -0.77
C GLY A 243 19.75 1.75 -1.00
N THR A 244 18.51 2.17 -1.23
CA THR A 244 17.37 1.27 -1.51
C THR A 244 17.67 0.42 -2.76
N PRO A 245 17.79 -0.92 -2.66
CA PRO A 245 18.25 -1.76 -3.77
C PRO A 245 17.41 -1.60 -5.04
N GLU A 246 16.08 -1.59 -4.92
CA GLU A 246 15.14 -1.52 -6.03
C GLU A 246 15.28 -0.19 -6.78
N THR A 247 15.29 0.94 -6.06
CA THR A 247 15.54 2.28 -6.62
C THR A 247 16.92 2.38 -7.27
N ARG A 248 17.95 1.80 -6.64
CA ARG A 248 19.33 1.83 -7.15
C ARG A 248 19.47 0.99 -8.43
N ASN A 249 18.84 -0.18 -8.49
CA ASN A 249 18.86 -1.04 -9.67
C ASN A 249 18.13 -0.35 -10.84
N GLY A 250 16.94 0.20 -10.60
CA GLY A 250 16.22 1.00 -11.60
C GLY A 250 17.03 2.19 -12.11
N LEU A 251 17.73 2.91 -11.22
CA LEU A 251 18.65 3.98 -11.63
C LEU A 251 19.77 3.47 -12.55
N LEU A 252 20.42 2.35 -12.21
CA LEU A 252 21.56 1.83 -12.98
C LEU A 252 21.14 1.31 -14.37
N GLU A 253 20.00 0.62 -14.49
CA GLU A 253 19.45 0.20 -15.79
C GLU A 253 19.02 1.40 -16.64
N VAL A 254 18.40 2.42 -16.04
CA VAL A 254 18.08 3.67 -16.77
C VAL A 254 19.36 4.39 -17.20
N GLN A 255 20.38 4.51 -16.34
CA GLN A 255 21.68 5.07 -16.71
C GLN A 255 22.37 4.28 -17.84
N LYS A 256 22.20 2.95 -17.89
CA LYS A 256 22.67 2.10 -18.99
C LYS A 256 21.92 2.42 -20.29
N ALA A 257 20.59 2.45 -20.28
CA ALA A 257 19.80 2.80 -21.45
C ALA A 257 20.11 4.21 -21.98
N PHE A 258 20.39 5.17 -21.08
CA PHE A 258 20.87 6.50 -21.44
C PHE A 258 22.23 6.44 -22.17
N ARG A 259 23.20 5.66 -21.68
CA ARG A 259 24.49 5.47 -22.37
C ARG A 259 24.34 4.79 -23.73
N GLU A 260 23.49 3.78 -23.83
CA GLU A 260 23.20 3.06 -25.08
C GLU A 260 22.50 3.95 -26.12
N ALA A 261 21.78 4.99 -25.68
CA ALA A 261 21.13 5.99 -26.51
C ALA A 261 21.98 7.27 -26.78
N ASP A 262 23.24 7.30 -26.35
CA ASP A 262 24.14 8.48 -26.42
C ASP A 262 23.54 9.74 -25.73
N LEU A 263 22.96 9.53 -24.53
CA LEU A 263 22.33 10.57 -23.70
C LEU A 263 23.10 10.77 -22.38
N GLU A 264 23.38 12.03 -22.04
CA GLU A 264 24.03 12.40 -20.78
C GLU A 264 23.02 12.42 -19.62
N PHE A 265 22.94 11.34 -18.83
CA PHE A 265 21.99 11.21 -17.72
C PHE A 265 21.99 12.41 -16.75
N ALA A 266 23.15 13.02 -16.46
CA ALA A 266 23.25 14.19 -15.58
C ALA A 266 22.41 15.40 -16.06
N LYS A 267 22.13 15.51 -17.36
CA LYS A 267 21.27 16.56 -17.94
C LYS A 267 19.77 16.22 -17.90
N HIS A 268 19.41 15.10 -17.28
CA HIS A 268 18.05 14.58 -17.16
C HIS A 268 17.70 14.17 -15.72
N GLY A 269 18.69 13.83 -14.89
CA GLY A 269 18.50 13.36 -13.52
C GLY A 269 18.14 14.46 -12.52
N VAL A 270 17.24 14.13 -11.61
CA VAL A 270 16.89 14.88 -10.40
C VAL A 270 16.84 13.92 -9.22
N ALA A 271 17.44 14.28 -8.08
CA ALA A 271 17.39 13.47 -6.86
C ALA A 271 16.45 14.07 -5.81
N ILE A 272 15.63 13.21 -5.18
CA ILE A 272 14.85 13.52 -3.99
C ILE A 272 15.31 12.57 -2.88
N THR A 273 16.01 13.10 -1.90
CA THR A 273 16.81 12.28 -0.98
C THR A 273 17.22 13.05 0.28
N GLN A 274 17.63 12.36 1.34
CA GLN A 274 18.23 13.00 2.50
C GLN A 274 19.58 13.63 2.11
N GLU A 275 19.89 14.80 2.67
CA GLU A 275 21.18 15.48 2.45
C GLU A 275 22.34 14.58 2.91
N ASN A 276 23.44 14.58 2.14
CA ASN A 276 24.63 13.74 2.34
C ASN A 276 24.38 12.21 2.25
N SER A 277 23.23 11.76 1.75
CA SER A 277 22.99 10.34 1.44
C SER A 277 23.89 9.83 0.30
N LEU A 278 23.84 8.52 0.00
CA LEU A 278 24.54 7.98 -1.17
C LEU A 278 24.08 8.65 -2.47
N LEU A 279 22.76 8.76 -2.67
CA LEU A 279 22.15 9.35 -3.86
C LEU A 279 22.40 10.86 -3.95
N ASP A 280 22.41 11.56 -2.81
CA ASP A 280 22.70 13.00 -2.76
C ASP A 280 24.13 13.29 -3.22
N ASN A 281 25.08 12.48 -2.75
CA ASN A 281 26.48 12.56 -3.15
C ASN A 281 26.68 12.17 -4.62
N THR A 282 26.06 11.09 -5.11
CA THR A 282 26.06 10.72 -6.53
C THR A 282 25.57 11.87 -7.40
N ALA A 283 24.37 12.38 -7.13
CA ALA A 283 23.76 13.47 -7.91
C ALA A 283 24.59 14.77 -7.87
N ARG A 284 25.27 15.04 -6.74
CA ARG A 284 26.16 16.20 -6.59
C ARG A 284 27.49 16.04 -7.34
N ILE A 285 28.07 14.83 -7.35
CA ILE A 285 29.35 14.54 -8.02
C ILE A 285 29.17 14.44 -9.54
N GLU A 286 28.10 13.80 -9.99
CA GLU A 286 27.76 13.67 -11.41
C GLU A 286 27.14 14.95 -12.02
N GLY A 287 26.78 15.94 -11.20
CA GLY A 287 26.27 17.24 -11.67
C GLY A 287 24.85 17.20 -12.23
N TRP A 288 23.95 16.47 -11.56
CA TRP A 288 22.54 16.35 -11.93
C TRP A 288 21.79 17.70 -11.85
N LEU A 289 20.71 17.84 -12.62
CA LEU A 289 19.95 19.10 -12.78
C LEU A 289 19.49 19.71 -11.44
N ALA A 290 19.00 18.88 -10.53
CA ALA A 290 18.51 19.33 -9.22
C ALA A 290 18.60 18.24 -8.14
N ARG A 291 18.62 18.72 -6.89
CA ARG A 291 18.51 17.92 -5.67
C ARG A 291 17.50 18.58 -4.73
N PHE A 292 16.59 17.78 -4.17
CA PHE A 292 15.57 18.21 -3.21
C PHE A 292 15.63 17.36 -1.94
N PRO A 293 15.47 17.95 -0.74
CA PRO A 293 15.60 17.24 0.51
C PRO A 293 14.40 16.32 0.79
N MET A 294 14.69 15.15 1.33
CA MET A 294 13.75 14.30 2.05
C MET A 294 14.15 14.30 3.53
N PHE A 295 13.34 14.91 4.38
CA PHE A 295 13.68 15.12 5.79
C PHE A 295 13.62 13.82 6.62
N ASP A 296 14.40 13.76 7.70
CA ASP A 296 14.45 12.63 8.62
C ASP A 296 13.12 12.41 9.35
N TRP A 297 12.45 13.48 9.76
CA TRP A 297 11.12 13.51 10.40
C TRP A 297 9.92 13.29 9.44
N VAL A 298 10.16 13.08 8.14
CA VAL A 298 9.13 12.66 7.18
C VAL A 298 9.23 11.14 6.97
N GLY A 299 8.16 10.42 7.33
CA GLY A 299 8.02 8.99 7.05
C GLY A 299 7.73 8.74 5.57
N GLY A 300 8.18 7.60 5.02
CA GLY A 300 7.98 7.29 3.60
C GLY A 300 6.51 7.35 3.18
N ARG A 301 5.63 6.67 3.93
CA ARG A 301 4.18 6.62 3.69
C ARG A 301 3.42 7.93 3.90
N THR A 302 4.04 8.94 4.53
CA THR A 302 3.49 10.30 4.71
C THR A 302 4.28 11.36 3.93
N SER A 303 5.12 10.94 2.98
CA SER A 303 6.03 11.83 2.25
C SER A 303 5.43 12.53 1.03
N VAL A 304 4.21 12.19 0.60
CA VAL A 304 3.59 12.70 -0.63
C VAL A 304 3.44 14.23 -0.66
N MET A 305 3.29 14.87 0.51
CA MET A 305 3.24 16.34 0.65
C MET A 305 4.62 17.02 0.75
N SER A 306 5.70 16.26 0.61
CA SER A 306 7.06 16.79 0.44
C SER A 306 7.45 16.81 -1.04
N ALA A 307 8.70 17.18 -1.34
CA ALA A 307 9.22 17.13 -2.70
C ALA A 307 8.93 15.80 -3.44
N VAL A 308 8.87 14.67 -2.70
CA VAL A 308 8.56 13.32 -3.21
C VAL A 308 7.31 13.29 -4.11
N GLY A 309 6.19 13.87 -3.68
CA GLY A 309 4.97 13.94 -4.50
C GLY A 309 4.84 15.27 -5.24
N LEU A 310 5.18 16.38 -4.60
CA LEU A 310 4.90 17.72 -5.14
C LEU A 310 5.70 18.03 -6.41
N LEU A 311 6.94 17.53 -6.58
CA LEU A 311 7.73 17.84 -7.77
C LEU A 311 7.10 17.22 -9.02
N ALA A 312 6.76 15.93 -8.96
CA ALA A 312 6.10 15.22 -10.05
C ALA A 312 4.75 15.88 -10.38
N ALA A 313 3.95 16.19 -9.36
CA ALA A 313 2.65 16.81 -9.52
C ALA A 313 2.73 18.19 -10.21
N ALA A 314 3.65 19.06 -9.77
CA ALA A 314 3.85 20.37 -10.39
C ALA A 314 4.29 20.29 -11.86
N LEU A 315 5.17 19.33 -12.20
CA LEU A 315 5.59 19.08 -13.58
C LEU A 315 4.46 18.55 -14.49
N GLN A 316 3.47 17.88 -13.90
CA GLN A 316 2.24 17.48 -14.59
C GLN A 316 1.19 18.60 -14.67
N GLY A 317 1.47 19.79 -14.12
CA GLY A 317 0.54 20.93 -14.10
C GLY A 317 -0.54 20.86 -13.01
N ILE A 318 -0.37 20.00 -12.00
CA ILE A 318 -1.28 19.90 -10.85
C ILE A 318 -0.99 21.07 -9.89
N ASP A 319 -2.04 21.72 -9.38
CA ASP A 319 -1.88 22.78 -8.37
C ASP A 319 -1.52 22.18 -6.99
N ILE A 320 -0.21 22.11 -6.75
CA ILE A 320 0.35 21.63 -5.49
C ILE A 320 0.08 22.55 -4.30
N LYS A 321 -0.21 23.84 -4.51
CA LYS A 321 -0.54 24.77 -3.42
C LYS A 321 -1.94 24.49 -2.91
N GLU A 322 -2.87 24.21 -3.81
CA GLU A 322 -4.20 23.75 -3.46
C GLU A 322 -4.19 22.38 -2.75
N MET A 323 -3.30 21.45 -3.14
CA MET A 323 -3.09 20.21 -2.37
C MET A 323 -2.68 20.46 -0.93
N LEU A 324 -1.67 21.31 -0.71
CA LEU A 324 -1.19 21.66 0.62
C LEU A 324 -2.26 22.40 1.43
N ALA A 325 -2.99 23.34 0.82
CA ALA A 325 -4.07 24.08 1.47
C ALA A 325 -5.22 23.17 1.92
N GLY A 326 -5.66 22.25 1.05
CA GLY A 326 -6.71 21.28 1.40
C GLY A 326 -6.31 20.34 2.53
N ALA A 327 -5.05 19.93 2.53
CA ALA A 327 -4.48 19.12 3.60
C ALA A 327 -4.35 19.90 4.92
N ALA A 328 -3.92 21.16 4.89
CA ALA A 328 -3.83 22.04 6.05
C ALA A 328 -5.20 22.32 6.71
N LEU A 329 -6.24 22.58 5.90
CA LEU A 329 -7.62 22.75 6.38
C LEU A 329 -8.14 21.50 7.09
N MET A 330 -7.85 20.32 6.54
CA MET A 330 -8.21 19.05 7.20
C MET A 330 -7.41 18.83 8.49
N ASP A 331 -6.13 19.17 8.52
CA ASP A 331 -5.32 19.11 9.74
C ASP A 331 -5.85 20.08 10.82
N GLU A 332 -6.31 21.28 10.46
CA GLU A 332 -7.01 22.19 11.37
C GLU A 332 -8.33 21.60 11.89
N ALA A 333 -9.18 21.08 11.00
CA ALA A 333 -10.44 20.45 11.38
C ALA A 333 -10.26 19.26 12.35
N ASN A 334 -9.13 18.58 12.27
CA ASN A 334 -8.79 17.47 13.15
C ASN A 334 -8.16 17.87 14.50
N ARG A 335 -7.92 19.16 14.77
CA ARG A 335 -7.44 19.65 16.08
C ARG A 335 -8.54 19.83 17.12
N THR A 336 -9.81 19.79 16.72
CA THR A 336 -10.92 19.87 17.68
C THR A 336 -11.02 18.61 18.53
N THR A 337 -11.14 18.75 19.84
CA THR A 337 -11.33 17.62 20.76
C THR A 337 -12.78 17.15 20.84
N LEU A 338 -13.72 17.91 20.27
CA LEU A 338 -15.12 17.48 20.19
C LEU A 338 -15.27 16.42 19.10
N VAL A 339 -15.35 15.16 19.54
CA VAL A 339 -15.33 13.96 18.68
C VAL A 339 -16.31 14.03 17.50
N ARG A 340 -17.56 14.47 17.72
CA ARG A 340 -18.57 14.61 16.64
C ARG A 340 -18.18 15.60 15.54
N ASN A 341 -17.27 16.52 15.83
CA ASN A 341 -16.76 17.52 14.90
C ASN A 341 -15.33 17.21 14.41
N ASN A 342 -14.75 16.07 14.78
CA ASN A 342 -13.41 15.65 14.39
C ASN A 342 -13.49 14.45 13.43
N PRO A 343 -13.27 14.63 12.12
CA PRO A 343 -13.51 13.56 11.15
C PRO A 343 -12.50 12.42 11.26
N ALA A 344 -11.24 12.69 11.60
CA ALA A 344 -10.25 11.64 11.83
C ALA A 344 -10.56 10.82 13.09
N ALA A 345 -11.07 11.44 14.16
CA ALA A 345 -11.50 10.73 15.36
C ALA A 345 -12.73 9.85 15.10
N LEU A 346 -13.70 10.35 14.33
CA LEU A 346 -14.85 9.55 13.88
C LEU A 346 -14.40 8.33 13.07
N LEU A 347 -13.49 8.50 12.10
CA LEU A 347 -12.90 7.37 11.35
C LEU A 347 -12.20 6.37 12.28
N ALA A 348 -11.30 6.85 13.15
CA ALA A 348 -10.54 6.00 14.06
C ALA A 348 -11.45 5.21 15.03
N LEU A 349 -12.55 5.82 15.51
CA LEU A 349 -13.55 5.12 16.32
C LEU A 349 -14.38 4.12 15.51
N CYS A 350 -14.72 4.43 14.26
CA CYS A 350 -15.39 3.47 13.40
C CYS A 350 -14.51 2.26 13.11
N TRP A 351 -13.20 2.46 12.92
CA TRP A 351 -12.23 1.38 12.77
C TRP A 351 -12.12 0.58 14.08
N TYR A 352 -11.89 1.24 15.22
CA TYR A 352 -11.78 0.57 16.53
C TYR A 352 -13.03 -0.24 16.85
N TRP A 353 -14.22 0.33 16.58
CA TRP A 353 -15.48 -0.40 16.69
C TRP A 353 -15.51 -1.60 15.75
N ALA A 354 -15.33 -1.39 14.44
CA ALA A 354 -15.48 -2.45 13.44
C ALA A 354 -14.50 -3.61 13.63
N THR A 355 -13.29 -3.34 14.15
CA THR A 355 -12.20 -4.32 14.35
C THR A 355 -12.07 -4.83 15.79
N ASP A 356 -13.04 -4.52 16.67
CA ASP A 356 -13.03 -4.85 18.10
C ASP A 356 -11.79 -4.33 18.86
N GLY A 357 -11.13 -3.28 18.33
CA GLY A 357 -9.86 -2.74 18.82
C GLY A 357 -8.65 -3.65 18.61
N VAL A 358 -8.80 -4.81 17.96
CA VAL A 358 -7.79 -5.88 17.84
C VAL A 358 -7.54 -6.34 16.40
N GLY A 359 -8.05 -5.61 15.40
CA GLY A 359 -7.86 -6.00 14.00
C GLY A 359 -8.76 -7.16 13.53
N SER A 360 -9.91 -7.38 14.17
CA SER A 360 -10.77 -8.55 13.88
C SER A 360 -11.39 -8.57 12.48
N LYS A 361 -11.45 -7.40 11.81
CA LYS A 361 -12.00 -7.21 10.47
C LYS A 361 -11.04 -6.44 9.56
N ASP A 362 -11.07 -6.79 8.28
CA ASP A 362 -10.40 -6.09 7.19
C ASP A 362 -11.18 -4.82 6.78
N MET A 363 -10.48 -3.82 6.25
CA MET A 363 -11.08 -2.63 5.65
C MET A 363 -11.13 -2.77 4.12
N VAL A 364 -12.33 -2.68 3.54
CA VAL A 364 -12.49 -2.60 2.09
C VAL A 364 -12.72 -1.16 1.66
N VAL A 365 -11.86 -0.60 0.81
CA VAL A 365 -12.01 0.76 0.29
C VAL A 365 -12.57 0.70 -1.13
N LEU A 366 -13.77 1.27 -1.33
CA LEU A 366 -14.50 1.23 -2.61
C LEU A 366 -14.76 2.65 -3.13
N PRO A 367 -13.84 3.22 -3.92
CA PRO A 367 -14.10 4.46 -4.63
C PRO A 367 -15.05 4.23 -5.82
N TYR A 368 -16.07 5.07 -5.95
CA TYR A 368 -16.93 5.13 -7.13
C TYR A 368 -16.51 6.31 -8.02
N LYS A 369 -15.23 6.33 -8.39
CA LYS A 369 -14.64 7.28 -9.34
C LYS A 369 -13.35 6.66 -9.88
N ASP A 370 -13.20 6.64 -11.20
CA ASP A 370 -12.05 5.97 -11.85
C ASP A 370 -10.70 6.56 -11.44
N SER A 371 -10.58 7.90 -11.37
CA SER A 371 -9.34 8.58 -10.95
C SER A 371 -8.94 8.29 -9.49
N MET A 372 -9.87 7.79 -8.66
CA MET A 372 -9.59 7.39 -7.28
C MET A 372 -9.14 5.93 -7.14
N LEU A 373 -8.93 5.21 -8.25
CA LEU A 373 -8.44 3.82 -8.28
C LEU A 373 -7.15 3.63 -7.45
N LEU A 374 -6.23 4.59 -7.52
CA LEU A 374 -4.97 4.62 -6.77
C LEU A 374 -5.16 4.58 -5.23
N PHE A 375 -6.32 5.02 -4.73
CA PHE A 375 -6.49 5.37 -3.32
C PHE A 375 -6.43 4.16 -2.38
N SER A 376 -7.01 3.01 -2.76
CA SER A 376 -6.93 1.80 -1.94
C SER A 376 -5.49 1.31 -1.78
N ARG A 377 -4.67 1.40 -2.84
CA ARG A 377 -3.24 1.03 -2.82
C ARG A 377 -2.38 1.99 -2.01
N TYR A 378 -2.67 3.29 -2.07
CA TYR A 378 -2.06 4.27 -1.19
C TYR A 378 -2.39 3.98 0.28
N LEU A 379 -3.67 3.71 0.59
CA LEU A 379 -4.12 3.38 1.94
C LEU A 379 -3.59 2.02 2.44
N GLN A 380 -3.30 1.05 1.57
CA GLN A 380 -2.61 -0.17 1.96
C GLN A 380 -1.29 0.13 2.65
N GLN A 381 -0.42 0.96 2.07
CA GLN A 381 0.81 1.32 2.75
C GLN A 381 0.54 2.18 3.99
N LEU A 382 -0.27 3.24 3.87
CA LEU A 382 -0.50 4.17 4.97
C LEU A 382 -1.07 3.49 6.22
N VAL A 383 -2.04 2.60 6.05
CA VAL A 383 -2.71 1.90 7.17
C VAL A 383 -1.93 0.66 7.59
N MET A 384 -1.57 -0.24 6.67
CA MET A 384 -1.00 -1.54 7.05
C MET A 384 0.44 -1.43 7.57
N GLU A 385 1.28 -0.58 6.97
CA GLU A 385 2.66 -0.37 7.45
C GLU A 385 2.69 0.43 8.77
N SER A 386 1.69 1.29 9.01
CA SER A 386 1.56 2.02 10.28
C SER A 386 0.98 1.18 11.41
N LEU A 387 -0.05 0.39 11.14
CA LEU A 387 -0.83 -0.30 12.19
C LEU A 387 -0.47 -1.78 12.37
N GLY A 388 0.14 -2.42 11.37
CA GLY A 388 0.57 -3.82 11.41
C GLY A 388 1.78 -4.03 12.32
N LYS A 389 1.56 -4.29 13.62
CA LYS A 389 2.60 -4.27 14.66
C LYS A 389 2.49 -5.43 15.64
N GLU A 390 3.60 -6.13 15.86
CA GLU A 390 3.67 -7.26 16.79
C GLU A 390 3.56 -6.82 18.26
N PHE A 391 4.17 -5.69 18.62
CA PHE A 391 4.24 -5.18 19.99
C PHE A 391 3.58 -3.80 20.14
N ASP A 392 3.06 -3.54 21.35
CA ASP A 392 2.61 -2.22 21.79
C ASP A 392 3.77 -1.39 22.39
N LEU A 393 3.48 -0.14 22.79
CA LEU A 393 4.45 0.79 23.37
C LEU A 393 4.94 0.38 24.77
N ASP A 394 4.23 -0.52 25.45
CA ASP A 394 4.61 -1.10 26.75
C ASP A 394 5.40 -2.41 26.58
N GLY A 395 5.62 -2.87 25.35
CA GLY A 395 6.34 -4.10 25.01
C GLY A 395 5.51 -5.38 25.05
N ASN A 396 4.19 -5.29 25.21
CA ASN A 396 3.30 -6.44 25.15
C ASN A 396 3.07 -6.89 23.70
N ARG A 397 2.96 -8.20 23.49
CA ARG A 397 2.69 -8.77 22.16
C ARG A 397 1.20 -8.69 21.83
N VAL A 398 0.83 -7.79 20.92
CA VAL A 398 -0.57 -7.50 20.52
C VAL A 398 -0.94 -8.01 19.12
N ASN A 399 0.02 -8.13 18.18
CA ASN A 399 -0.24 -8.52 16.77
C ASN A 399 -1.35 -7.67 16.09
N GLN A 400 -1.33 -6.36 16.31
CA GLN A 400 -2.32 -5.41 15.82
C GLN A 400 -2.21 -5.20 14.30
N GLY A 401 -3.29 -4.76 13.66
CA GLY A 401 -3.31 -4.32 12.26
C GLY A 401 -4.72 -4.21 11.70
N ILE A 402 -4.86 -3.54 10.56
CA ILE A 402 -6.08 -3.58 9.75
C ILE A 402 -5.65 -3.88 8.31
N THR A 403 -6.02 -5.04 7.77
CA THR A 403 -5.75 -5.35 6.36
C THR A 403 -6.60 -4.44 5.48
N VAL A 404 -5.99 -3.77 4.51
CA VAL A 404 -6.70 -2.95 3.53
C VAL A 404 -6.70 -3.64 2.18
N TYR A 405 -7.85 -3.67 1.51
CA TYR A 405 -7.94 -3.99 0.09
C TYR A 405 -9.07 -3.20 -0.56
N GLY A 406 -9.13 -3.20 -1.89
CA GLY A 406 -10.09 -2.40 -2.63
C GLY A 406 -9.61 -2.13 -4.04
N ASN A 407 -10.55 -1.89 -4.96
CA ASN A 407 -10.24 -1.51 -6.33
C ASN A 407 -11.16 -0.35 -6.74
N LYS A 408 -12.33 -0.58 -7.35
CA LYS A 408 -13.31 0.49 -7.64
C LYS A 408 -14.73 -0.01 -7.91
N GLY A 409 -15.70 0.81 -7.56
CA GLY A 409 -17.10 0.68 -7.98
C GLY A 409 -17.35 1.34 -9.33
N SER A 410 -18.24 0.83 -10.19
CA SER A 410 -19.02 -0.41 -10.03
C SER A 410 -18.28 -1.70 -10.42
N THR A 411 -17.04 -1.63 -10.94
CA THR A 411 -16.27 -2.80 -11.42
C THR A 411 -16.28 -3.98 -10.44
N ASP A 412 -16.06 -3.72 -9.16
CA ASP A 412 -15.95 -4.77 -8.14
C ASP A 412 -17.28 -5.49 -7.82
N GLN A 413 -18.43 -4.90 -8.21
CA GLN A 413 -19.74 -5.57 -8.16
C GLN A 413 -19.74 -6.86 -8.97
N HIS A 414 -18.91 -6.91 -10.03
CA HIS A 414 -18.72 -8.07 -10.89
C HIS A 414 -17.49 -8.91 -10.50
N ALA A 415 -16.85 -8.64 -9.36
CA ALA A 415 -15.71 -9.38 -8.84
C ALA A 415 -15.98 -9.98 -7.45
N TYR A 416 -15.82 -9.20 -6.37
CA TYR A 416 -15.79 -9.71 -4.99
C TYR A 416 -16.87 -9.12 -4.06
N ILE A 417 -17.76 -8.24 -4.53
CA ILE A 417 -18.91 -7.80 -3.72
C ILE A 417 -19.80 -8.98 -3.27
N GLN A 418 -19.85 -10.09 -4.01
CA GLN A 418 -20.53 -11.32 -3.58
C GLN A 418 -19.98 -11.88 -2.24
N GLN A 419 -18.65 -11.82 -2.02
CA GLN A 419 -18.03 -12.15 -0.75
C GLN A 419 -18.41 -11.12 0.34
N LEU A 420 -18.44 -9.83 0.00
CA LEU A 420 -18.82 -8.79 0.94
C LEU A 420 -20.33 -8.82 1.30
N ARG A 421 -21.18 -9.43 0.47
CA ARG A 421 -22.62 -9.50 0.73
C ARG A 421 -22.99 -10.73 1.55
N ASP A 422 -22.60 -11.90 1.06
CA ASP A 422 -23.11 -13.20 1.55
C ASP A 422 -21.98 -14.09 2.14
N GLY A 423 -20.72 -13.68 2.03
CA GLY A 423 -19.56 -14.38 2.58
C GLY A 423 -19.31 -14.10 4.08
N VAL A 424 -18.19 -14.62 4.58
CA VAL A 424 -17.72 -14.47 5.98
C VAL A 424 -17.71 -12.99 6.39
N HIS A 425 -18.18 -12.65 7.59
CA HIS A 425 -18.24 -11.26 8.08
C HIS A 425 -16.91 -10.82 8.73
N ASN A 426 -15.81 -10.91 7.97
CA ASN A 426 -14.47 -10.51 8.38
C ASN A 426 -14.05 -9.13 7.86
N PHE A 427 -14.97 -8.24 7.51
CA PHE A 427 -14.66 -6.94 6.91
C PHE A 427 -15.68 -5.85 7.28
N PHE A 428 -15.30 -4.59 7.09
CA PHE A 428 -16.19 -3.43 6.97
C PHE A 428 -15.82 -2.63 5.71
N VAL A 429 -16.75 -1.85 5.18
CA VAL A 429 -16.56 -1.12 3.91
C VAL A 429 -16.44 0.38 4.13
N THR A 430 -15.49 1.03 3.47
CA THR A 430 -15.44 2.49 3.32
C THR A 430 -15.66 2.87 1.86
N PHE A 431 -16.82 3.47 1.58
CA PHE A 431 -17.13 4.02 0.26
C PHE A 431 -16.47 5.39 0.11
N ILE A 432 -15.89 5.66 -1.07
CA ILE A 432 -15.52 7.03 -1.47
C ILE A 432 -16.49 7.47 -2.56
N GLU A 433 -17.33 8.45 -2.24
CA GLU A 433 -18.35 9.03 -3.12
C GLU A 433 -17.87 10.38 -3.67
N VAL A 434 -18.13 10.64 -4.95
CA VAL A 434 -17.81 11.93 -5.60
C VAL A 434 -19.10 12.49 -6.18
N LEU A 435 -19.55 13.64 -5.69
CA LEU A 435 -20.86 14.20 -6.06
C LEU A 435 -20.90 14.81 -7.46
N ARG A 436 -19.75 15.21 -8.02
CA ARG A 436 -19.62 15.74 -9.38
C ARG A 436 -19.04 14.69 -10.31
N ASP A 437 -19.89 14.19 -11.21
CA ASP A 437 -19.51 13.22 -12.23
C ASP A 437 -18.56 13.81 -13.27
N ARG A 438 -18.83 15.04 -13.71
CA ARG A 438 -18.13 15.75 -14.80
C ARG A 438 -18.01 17.25 -14.52
N PRO A 439 -17.08 17.97 -15.16
CA PRO A 439 -17.08 19.42 -15.18
C PRO A 439 -18.43 19.97 -15.68
N PRO A 440 -18.91 21.12 -15.15
CA PRO A 440 -20.20 21.69 -15.55
C PRO A 440 -20.36 21.85 -17.07
N GLY A 441 -21.57 21.63 -17.59
CA GLY A 441 -21.87 21.75 -19.02
C GLY A 441 -21.48 20.53 -19.87
N HIS A 442 -21.06 19.43 -19.25
CA HIS A 442 -20.77 18.15 -19.92
C HIS A 442 -21.85 17.09 -19.64
N ASP A 443 -23.06 17.56 -19.33
CA ASP A 443 -24.22 16.77 -18.97
C ASP A 443 -24.79 16.10 -20.22
N TRP A 444 -24.49 14.81 -20.38
CA TRP A 444 -25.00 13.99 -21.48
C TRP A 444 -25.93 12.93 -20.92
N GLU A 445 -27.20 13.01 -21.32
CA GLU A 445 -28.22 12.02 -21.01
C GLU A 445 -28.05 10.77 -21.88
N LEU A 446 -28.10 9.61 -21.23
CA LEU A 446 -28.23 8.29 -21.86
C LEU A 446 -29.67 8.05 -22.29
N GLU A 447 -30.60 8.40 -21.40
CA GLU A 447 -32.04 8.30 -21.51
C GLU A 447 -32.65 9.56 -20.86
N PRO A 448 -33.90 9.96 -21.17
CA PRO A 448 -34.47 11.23 -20.70
C PRO A 448 -34.36 11.43 -19.18
N GLY A 449 -33.55 12.40 -18.77
CA GLY A 449 -33.27 12.71 -17.36
C GLY A 449 -32.35 11.72 -16.62
N VAL A 450 -31.56 10.90 -17.33
CA VAL A 450 -30.62 9.92 -16.74
C VAL A 450 -29.25 9.99 -17.41
N THR A 451 -28.20 10.19 -16.63
CA THR A 451 -26.79 10.23 -17.08
C THR A 451 -26.02 8.97 -16.66
N CYS A 452 -24.78 8.81 -17.13
CA CYS A 452 -23.86 7.80 -16.59
C CYS A 452 -23.59 7.99 -15.08
N GLY A 453 -23.65 9.23 -14.59
CA GLY A 453 -23.44 9.58 -13.19
C GLY A 453 -24.54 9.03 -12.29
N ASP A 454 -25.79 9.18 -12.71
CA ASP A 454 -26.96 8.65 -12.00
C ASP A 454 -26.90 7.12 -11.83
N TYR A 455 -26.42 6.41 -12.85
CA TYR A 455 -26.13 4.97 -12.73
C TYR A 455 -25.02 4.68 -11.72
N LEU A 456 -23.91 5.42 -11.75
CA LEU A 456 -22.78 5.22 -10.84
C LEU A 456 -23.17 5.49 -9.38
N PHE A 457 -23.92 6.57 -9.14
CA PHE A 457 -24.56 6.89 -7.86
C PHE A 457 -25.53 5.79 -7.42
N GLY A 458 -26.44 5.36 -8.30
CA GLY A 458 -27.37 4.27 -8.04
C GLY A 458 -26.68 2.95 -7.69
N PHE A 459 -25.55 2.65 -8.33
CA PHE A 459 -24.71 1.49 -8.04
C PHE A 459 -24.02 1.59 -6.66
N LEU A 460 -23.52 2.77 -6.26
CA LEU A 460 -22.98 2.98 -4.91
C LEU A 460 -24.08 2.77 -3.86
N GLN A 461 -25.18 3.50 -3.99
CA GLN A 461 -26.26 3.48 -2.99
C GLN A 461 -26.95 2.10 -2.93
N GLY A 462 -27.09 1.42 -4.07
CA GLY A 462 -27.57 0.04 -4.14
C GLY A 462 -26.65 -0.95 -3.41
N THR A 463 -25.33 -0.83 -3.58
CA THR A 463 -24.36 -1.69 -2.87
C THR A 463 -24.35 -1.39 -1.38
N ARG A 464 -24.29 -0.10 -0.99
CA ARG A 464 -24.37 0.35 0.40
C ARG A 464 -25.64 -0.15 1.09
N SER A 465 -26.79 -0.08 0.42
CA SER A 465 -28.05 -0.62 0.92
C SER A 465 -28.03 -2.14 1.06
N ALA A 466 -27.53 -2.88 0.06
CA ALA A 466 -27.49 -4.34 0.09
C ALA A 466 -26.57 -4.89 1.20
N LEU A 467 -25.42 -4.23 1.42
CA LEU A 467 -24.52 -4.52 2.55
C LEU A 467 -25.21 -4.26 3.89
N TYR A 468 -25.84 -3.09 4.04
CA TYR A 468 -26.55 -2.70 5.25
C TYR A 468 -27.75 -3.62 5.58
N THR A 469 -28.50 -4.09 4.58
CA THR A 469 -29.56 -5.10 4.78
C THR A 469 -29.01 -6.42 5.34
N ASN A 470 -27.78 -6.80 4.97
CA ASN A 470 -27.08 -7.98 5.47
C ASN A 470 -26.22 -7.71 6.74
N ASP A 471 -26.54 -6.65 7.49
CA ASP A 471 -25.83 -6.22 8.71
C ASP A 471 -24.31 -6.01 8.54
N ARG A 472 -23.88 -5.63 7.32
CA ARG A 472 -22.49 -5.29 7.04
C ARG A 472 -22.26 -3.80 7.29
N GLU A 473 -21.26 -3.52 8.12
CA GLU A 473 -20.91 -2.18 8.55
C GLU A 473 -20.23 -1.39 7.43
N SER A 474 -20.60 -0.12 7.29
CA SER A 474 -19.95 0.78 6.34
C SER A 474 -19.81 2.23 6.78
N ILE A 475 -18.81 2.88 6.22
CA ILE A 475 -18.51 4.31 6.27
C ILE A 475 -18.69 4.87 4.86
N THR A 476 -19.18 6.10 4.70
CA THR A 476 -19.13 6.82 3.41
C THR A 476 -18.39 8.14 3.58
N VAL A 477 -17.28 8.29 2.85
CA VAL A 477 -16.54 9.56 2.72
C VAL A 477 -16.94 10.17 1.38
N THR A 478 -17.60 11.32 1.42
CA THR A 478 -18.09 11.99 0.22
C THR A 478 -17.30 13.26 -0.02
N VAL A 479 -16.84 13.47 -1.25
CA VAL A 479 -16.24 14.74 -1.70
C VAL A 479 -17.06 15.36 -2.83
N GLN A 480 -17.09 16.69 -2.91
CA GLN A 480 -17.82 17.40 -3.96
C GLN A 480 -17.27 17.07 -5.36
N GLU A 481 -15.95 17.04 -5.52
CA GLU A 481 -15.22 16.78 -6.77
C GLU A 481 -13.80 16.31 -6.44
N VAL A 482 -13.17 15.54 -7.33
CA VAL A 482 -11.74 15.18 -7.21
C VAL A 482 -10.91 16.36 -7.71
N THR A 483 -10.39 17.15 -6.78
CA THR A 483 -9.57 18.35 -7.01
C THR A 483 -8.29 18.26 -6.18
N PRO A 484 -7.25 19.03 -6.49
CA PRO A 484 -6.01 19.02 -5.70
C PRO A 484 -6.29 19.26 -4.21
N ARG A 485 -7.16 20.22 -3.89
CA ARG A 485 -7.64 20.52 -2.53
C ARG A 485 -8.34 19.32 -1.87
N SER A 486 -9.28 18.64 -2.55
CA SER A 486 -10.00 17.51 -1.94
C SER A 486 -9.12 16.27 -1.75
N VAL A 487 -8.18 16.00 -2.67
CA VAL A 487 -7.19 14.92 -2.53
C VAL A 487 -6.22 15.21 -1.38
N GLY A 488 -5.77 16.46 -1.24
CA GLY A 488 -4.98 16.89 -0.09
C GLY A 488 -5.68 16.66 1.25
N ALA A 489 -6.96 17.04 1.33
CA ALA A 489 -7.79 16.78 2.49
C ALA A 489 -7.98 15.29 2.79
N LEU A 490 -8.25 14.45 1.76
CA LEU A 490 -8.40 13.01 1.95
C LEU A 490 -7.12 12.35 2.49
N ILE A 491 -5.95 12.75 1.98
CA ILE A 491 -4.66 12.26 2.48
C ILE A 491 -4.49 12.62 3.98
N ALA A 492 -4.67 13.90 4.33
CA ALA A 492 -4.54 14.37 5.71
C ALA A 492 -5.53 13.69 6.68
N LEU A 493 -6.77 13.47 6.24
CA LEU A 493 -7.82 12.80 7.01
C LEU A 493 -7.40 11.38 7.42
N TYR A 494 -6.90 10.59 6.47
CA TYR A 494 -6.50 9.20 6.74
C TYR A 494 -5.17 9.11 7.52
N GLU A 495 -4.20 9.98 7.26
CA GLU A 495 -2.97 10.04 8.05
C GLU A 495 -3.27 10.33 9.53
N ARG A 496 -4.18 11.27 9.79
CA ARG A 496 -4.60 11.59 11.15
C ARG A 496 -5.40 10.47 11.79
N ALA A 497 -6.31 9.83 11.04
CA ALA A 497 -7.10 8.71 11.55
C ALA A 497 -6.20 7.53 11.94
N VAL A 498 -5.14 7.26 11.18
CA VAL A 498 -4.08 6.29 11.54
C VAL A 498 -3.37 6.69 12.83
N GLY A 499 -2.96 7.96 12.98
CA GLY A 499 -2.32 8.47 14.20
C GLY A 499 -3.20 8.35 15.44
N ILE A 500 -4.49 8.68 15.34
CA ILE A 500 -5.46 8.55 16.43
C ILE A 500 -5.70 7.07 16.76
N TYR A 501 -5.99 6.22 15.76
CA TYR A 501 -6.22 4.78 15.99
C TYR A 501 -5.01 4.12 16.67
N ALA A 502 -3.78 4.44 16.23
CA ALA A 502 -2.57 3.91 16.83
C ALA A 502 -2.44 4.25 18.33
N SER A 503 -2.84 5.46 18.75
CA SER A 503 -2.91 5.82 20.17
C SER A 503 -4.02 5.04 20.91
N LEU A 504 -5.21 4.87 20.31
CA LEU A 504 -6.32 4.11 20.90
C LEU A 504 -5.98 2.63 21.18
N VAL A 505 -5.04 2.06 20.40
CA VAL A 505 -4.54 0.68 20.53
C VAL A 505 -3.08 0.60 21.02
N ASN A 506 -2.51 1.71 21.49
CA ASN A 506 -1.19 1.81 22.13
C ASN A 506 0.04 1.37 21.31
N ILE A 507 0.07 1.57 19.98
CA ILE A 507 1.20 1.17 19.12
C ILE A 507 1.97 2.36 18.53
N ASN A 508 3.28 2.19 18.24
CA ASN A 508 4.05 3.15 17.45
C ASN A 508 3.65 3.09 15.96
N ALA A 509 2.93 4.11 15.47
CA ALA A 509 2.52 4.20 14.07
C ALA A 509 3.67 4.42 13.07
N TYR A 510 4.85 4.83 13.53
CA TYR A 510 5.82 5.59 12.73
C TYR A 510 7.15 4.87 12.45
N HIS A 511 7.41 3.72 13.08
CA HIS A 511 8.49 2.80 12.68
C HIS A 511 8.02 1.75 11.64
N GLN A 512 8.93 0.89 11.16
CA GLN A 512 8.63 -0.21 10.20
C GLN A 512 9.55 -1.45 10.35
N PRO A 513 9.69 -2.05 11.55
CA PRO A 513 10.70 -3.08 11.83
C PRO A 513 10.61 -4.33 10.93
N GLY A 514 9.42 -4.74 10.51
CA GLY A 514 9.23 -5.93 9.67
C GLY A 514 9.88 -5.86 8.29
N VAL A 515 10.05 -4.65 7.72
CA VAL A 515 10.67 -4.45 6.40
C VAL A 515 12.18 -4.72 6.45
N GLU A 516 12.85 -4.36 7.54
CA GLU A 516 14.29 -4.57 7.70
C GLU A 516 14.65 -6.05 7.87
N ALA A 517 13.77 -6.85 8.50
CA ALA A 517 13.92 -8.29 8.57
C ALA A 517 13.90 -8.95 7.18
N GLY A 518 12.97 -8.54 6.31
CA GLY A 518 12.89 -9.01 4.93
C GLY A 518 14.14 -8.66 4.10
N LYS A 519 14.64 -7.42 4.22
CA LYS A 519 15.89 -6.98 3.56
C LYS A 519 17.09 -7.81 4.02
N LYS A 520 17.19 -8.11 5.32
CA LYS A 520 18.29 -8.93 5.86
C LYS A 520 18.27 -10.34 5.26
N ALA A 521 17.11 -11.00 5.27
CA ALA A 521 16.96 -12.35 4.71
C ALA A 521 17.28 -12.38 3.20
N ALA A 522 16.85 -11.38 2.42
CA ALA A 522 17.23 -11.26 1.01
C ALA A 522 18.75 -11.08 0.83
N GLY A 523 19.40 -10.30 1.70
CA GLY A 523 20.86 -10.14 1.72
C GLY A 523 21.61 -11.46 2.00
N GLU A 524 21.09 -12.29 2.90
CA GLU A 524 21.63 -13.62 3.22
C GLU A 524 21.56 -14.56 1.99
N VAL A 525 20.43 -14.56 1.24
CA VAL A 525 20.27 -15.31 -0.02
C VAL A 525 21.25 -14.82 -1.10
N LEU A 526 21.41 -13.51 -1.29
CA LEU A 526 22.35 -12.95 -2.25
C LEU A 526 23.81 -13.27 -1.89
N ALA A 527 24.15 -13.29 -0.60
CA ALA A 527 25.47 -13.70 -0.13
C ALA A 527 25.72 -15.21 -0.36
N LEU A 528 24.71 -16.06 -0.19
CA LEU A 528 24.78 -17.49 -0.53
C LEU A 528 24.94 -17.69 -2.04
N GLN A 529 24.20 -16.96 -2.88
CA GLN A 529 24.33 -17.01 -4.34
C GLN A 529 25.75 -16.64 -4.81
N LYS A 530 26.40 -15.66 -4.17
CA LYS A 530 27.81 -15.34 -4.45
C LYS A 530 28.76 -16.49 -4.10
N ARG A 531 28.54 -17.20 -2.98
CA ARG A 531 29.34 -18.40 -2.63
C ARG A 531 29.13 -19.53 -3.64
N VAL A 532 27.88 -19.78 -4.04
CA VAL A 532 27.55 -20.77 -5.09
C VAL A 532 28.24 -20.44 -6.41
N LEU A 533 28.24 -19.16 -6.83
CA LEU A 533 28.97 -18.72 -8.03
C LEU A 533 30.47 -19.01 -7.94
N VAL A 534 31.13 -18.67 -6.82
CA VAL A 534 32.56 -18.97 -6.61
C VAL A 534 32.84 -20.48 -6.70
N VAL A 535 32.07 -21.30 -5.97
CA VAL A 535 32.24 -22.76 -5.96
C VAL A 535 32.05 -23.37 -7.34
N LEU A 536 31.05 -22.92 -8.11
CA LEU A 536 30.82 -23.40 -9.47
C LEU A 536 31.89 -22.91 -10.45
N ASN A 537 32.45 -21.70 -10.25
CA ASN A 537 33.57 -21.20 -11.05
C ASN A 537 34.83 -22.04 -10.81
N GLU A 538 35.19 -22.28 -9.55
CA GLU A 538 36.33 -23.14 -9.16
C GLU A 538 36.22 -24.55 -9.76
N ALA A 539 35.01 -25.14 -9.78
CA ALA A 539 34.77 -26.45 -10.41
C ALA A 539 34.85 -26.42 -11.94
N SER A 540 34.49 -25.28 -12.56
CA SER A 540 34.55 -25.05 -14.01
C SER A 540 35.98 -24.78 -14.49
N CYS A 541 36.87 -24.32 -13.62
CA CYS A 541 38.28 -24.09 -13.89
C CYS A 541 39.18 -25.34 -13.77
N LYS A 542 38.59 -26.52 -13.52
CA LYS A 542 39.33 -27.80 -13.51
C LYS A 542 39.39 -28.41 -14.90
N GLU A 543 40.45 -29.18 -15.18
CA GLU A 543 40.57 -29.99 -16.40
C GLU A 543 40.62 -31.49 -16.05
N PRO A 544 39.63 -32.31 -16.50
CA PRO A 544 38.36 -31.89 -17.08
C PRO A 544 37.48 -31.14 -16.06
N VAL A 545 36.49 -30.40 -16.57
CA VAL A 545 35.46 -29.71 -15.77
C VAL A 545 34.83 -30.69 -14.78
N GLU A 546 34.51 -30.20 -13.57
CA GLU A 546 33.92 -30.96 -12.48
C GLU A 546 32.46 -30.53 -12.24
N PRO A 547 31.45 -31.18 -12.84
CA PRO A 547 30.05 -30.92 -12.52
C PRO A 547 29.70 -31.39 -11.11
N LEU A 548 29.19 -30.48 -10.28
CA LEU A 548 28.92 -30.73 -8.86
C LEU A 548 27.47 -31.07 -8.58
N THR A 549 27.22 -31.97 -7.63
CA THR A 549 25.88 -32.20 -7.04
C THR A 549 25.48 -31.06 -6.10
N LEU A 550 24.18 -31.02 -5.74
CA LEU A 550 23.67 -30.05 -4.76
C LEU A 550 24.36 -30.21 -3.39
N GLU A 551 24.61 -31.44 -2.97
CA GLU A 551 25.28 -31.78 -1.72
C GLU A 551 26.75 -31.31 -1.71
N GLU A 552 27.48 -31.53 -2.81
CA GLU A 552 28.88 -31.07 -2.96
C GLU A 552 28.98 -29.54 -2.95
N ILE A 553 28.04 -28.85 -3.59
CA ILE A 553 27.97 -27.38 -3.57
C ILE A 553 27.65 -26.88 -2.17
N ALA A 554 26.73 -27.54 -1.45
CA ALA A 554 26.36 -27.16 -0.09
C ALA A 554 27.51 -27.36 0.91
N GLU A 555 28.28 -28.43 0.78
CA GLU A 555 29.48 -28.68 1.59
C GLU A 555 30.59 -27.64 1.30
N ARG A 556 30.88 -27.36 0.02
CA ARG A 556 31.87 -26.35 -0.41
C ARG A 556 31.45 -24.91 -0.08
N CYS A 557 30.15 -24.61 -0.07
CA CYS A 557 29.62 -23.31 0.39
C CYS A 557 29.57 -23.18 1.93
N HIS A 558 29.93 -24.25 2.66
CA HIS A 558 29.80 -24.39 4.11
C HIS A 558 28.38 -24.11 4.62
N ALA A 559 27.37 -24.59 3.88
CA ALA A 559 25.96 -24.31 4.09
C ALA A 559 25.06 -25.55 3.81
N PRO A 560 25.28 -26.69 4.49
CA PRO A 560 24.50 -27.92 4.27
C PRO A 560 23.01 -27.75 4.61
N ASP A 561 22.69 -26.94 5.62
CA ASP A 561 21.30 -26.66 6.02
C ASP A 561 20.54 -25.79 5.00
N ASP A 562 21.27 -25.05 4.14
CA ASP A 562 20.70 -24.20 3.08
C ASP A 562 20.54 -24.92 1.74
N ILE A 563 20.65 -26.26 1.68
CA ILE A 563 20.64 -27.03 0.42
C ILE A 563 19.39 -26.78 -0.45
N GLU A 564 18.22 -26.52 0.15
CA GLU A 564 17.04 -26.10 -0.62
C GLU A 564 17.27 -24.75 -1.30
N MET A 565 17.81 -23.76 -0.60
CA MET A 565 18.08 -22.43 -1.15
C MET A 565 19.16 -22.49 -2.23
N ILE A 566 20.21 -23.30 -2.04
CA ILE A 566 21.23 -23.57 -3.06
C ILE A 566 20.60 -24.15 -4.33
N TYR A 567 19.68 -25.12 -4.20
CA TYR A 567 18.90 -25.62 -5.32
C TYR A 567 18.05 -24.51 -5.99
N LYS A 568 17.37 -23.63 -5.24
CA LYS A 568 16.61 -22.51 -5.82
C LYS A 568 17.51 -21.54 -6.58
N ILE A 569 18.68 -21.22 -6.04
CA ILE A 569 19.70 -20.38 -6.68
C ILE A 569 20.17 -21.01 -7.99
N ILE A 570 20.50 -22.31 -7.98
CA ILE A 570 20.95 -23.05 -9.18
C ILE A 570 19.84 -23.11 -10.23
N ALA A 571 18.60 -23.40 -9.83
CA ALA A 571 17.46 -23.43 -10.75
C ALA A 571 17.19 -22.05 -11.37
N HIS A 572 17.31 -20.98 -10.59
CA HIS A 572 17.21 -19.60 -11.09
C HIS A 572 18.36 -19.26 -12.05
N MET A 573 19.61 -19.57 -11.69
CA MET A 573 20.78 -19.31 -12.53
C MET A 573 20.73 -20.09 -13.85
N ALA A 574 20.40 -21.37 -13.81
CA ALA A 574 20.29 -22.21 -15.01
C ALA A 574 19.15 -21.78 -15.93
N ALA A 575 18.03 -21.30 -15.38
CA ALA A 575 16.93 -20.73 -16.17
C ALA A 575 17.23 -19.36 -16.80
N ASN A 576 18.38 -18.75 -16.46
CA ASN A 576 18.86 -17.47 -17.00
C ASN A 576 20.25 -17.63 -17.66
N ASP A 577 20.60 -18.83 -18.12
CA ASP A 577 21.87 -19.16 -18.79
C ASP A 577 23.15 -18.82 -17.99
N ARG A 578 23.04 -18.64 -16.67
CA ARG A 578 24.14 -18.37 -15.73
C ARG A 578 24.70 -19.61 -15.04
N ALA A 579 24.24 -20.80 -15.42
CA ALA A 579 24.76 -22.10 -15.01
C ALA A 579 24.29 -23.18 -15.97
N LEU A 580 25.13 -24.19 -16.23
CA LEU A 580 24.83 -25.30 -17.14
C LEU A 580 24.57 -26.59 -16.36
N LEU A 581 23.47 -27.27 -16.69
CA LEU A 581 23.14 -28.59 -16.14
C LEU A 581 23.86 -29.67 -16.94
N ALA A 582 24.84 -30.35 -16.33
CA ALA A 582 25.55 -31.47 -16.94
C ALA A 582 24.73 -32.77 -16.89
N GLU A 583 23.98 -32.97 -15.80
CA GLU A 583 23.11 -34.12 -15.59
C GLU A 583 21.78 -33.68 -14.95
N GLY A 584 20.71 -34.44 -15.20
CA GLY A 584 19.41 -34.27 -14.57
C GLY A 584 18.58 -33.10 -15.10
N SER A 585 17.70 -32.57 -14.25
CA SER A 585 16.92 -31.36 -14.52
C SER A 585 16.48 -30.68 -13.22
N CYS A 586 16.19 -29.38 -13.27
CA CYS A 586 15.63 -28.66 -12.12
C CYS A 586 14.29 -29.23 -11.63
N GLY A 587 13.54 -29.97 -12.46
CA GLY A 587 12.34 -30.71 -12.03
C GLY A 587 12.62 -31.98 -11.22
N SER A 588 13.88 -32.36 -11.02
CA SER A 588 14.30 -33.55 -10.27
C SER A 588 15.60 -33.29 -9.50
N PRO A 589 15.54 -32.55 -8.35
CA PRO A 589 16.73 -32.00 -7.68
C PRO A 589 17.86 -33.00 -7.41
N ARG A 590 17.50 -34.22 -6.99
CA ARG A 590 18.45 -35.31 -6.67
C ARG A 590 19.28 -35.83 -7.85
N SER A 591 18.98 -35.40 -9.08
CA SER A 591 19.68 -35.82 -10.30
C SER A 591 20.59 -34.74 -10.88
N ILE A 592 20.60 -33.55 -10.29
CA ILE A 592 21.30 -32.38 -10.85
C ILE A 592 22.80 -32.50 -10.62
N LYS A 593 23.57 -32.32 -11.70
CA LYS A 593 24.95 -31.83 -11.62
C LYS A 593 25.09 -30.55 -12.43
N VAL A 594 25.84 -29.58 -11.91
CA VAL A 594 25.92 -28.21 -12.47
C VAL A 594 27.34 -27.63 -12.44
N TYR A 595 27.62 -26.73 -13.39
CA TYR A 595 28.86 -25.96 -13.55
C TYR A 595 28.55 -24.61 -14.24
N LEU A 596 29.52 -23.70 -14.43
CA LEU A 596 29.30 -22.37 -15.05
C LEU A 596 29.53 -22.29 -16.57
N GLY A 597 29.90 -23.39 -17.22
CA GLY A 597 30.21 -23.39 -18.66
C GLY A 597 31.60 -22.87 -19.00
N GLU A 598 31.91 -21.65 -18.58
CA GLU A 598 33.22 -21.02 -18.75
C GLU A 598 33.94 -20.81 -17.41
N CYS A 599 35.27 -20.72 -17.44
CA CYS A 599 36.11 -20.45 -16.28
C CYS A 599 36.47 -18.96 -16.25
N TYR A 600 35.92 -18.23 -15.28
CA TYR A 600 36.12 -16.78 -15.14
C TYR A 600 37.26 -16.52 -14.14
N VAL A 601 38.50 -16.44 -14.65
CA VAL A 601 39.70 -16.26 -13.81
C VAL A 601 39.87 -14.81 -13.33
N ASP A 602 39.46 -13.83 -14.14
CA ASP A 602 39.80 -12.40 -13.92
C ASP A 602 38.63 -11.50 -13.46
N GLU A 603 37.38 -11.97 -13.44
CA GLU A 603 36.19 -11.09 -13.23
C GLU A 603 35.55 -11.15 -11.83
N MET A 604 36.09 -11.92 -10.87
CA MET A 604 35.44 -12.20 -9.58
C MET A 604 36.04 -11.50 -8.33
N TYR A 605 36.80 -10.40 -8.51
CA TYR A 605 37.40 -9.61 -7.41
C TYR A 605 36.76 -8.23 -7.22
#